data_AF-A0A9D2IID8-F1
#
_entry.id   AF-A0A9D2IID8-F1
#
_cell.length_a   1.000
_cell.length_b   1.000
_cell.length_c   1.000
_cell.angle_alpha   90.00
_cell.angle_beta   90.00
_cell.angle_gamma   90.00
#
_symmetry.space_group_name_H-M   'P 1'
#
loop_
_entity.id
_entity.type
_entity.pdbx_description
1 polymer ?
#
loop_
_entity_poly.entity_id
_entity_poly.type
_entity_poly.pdbx_seq_one_letter_code
_entity_poly.pdbx_strand_id
1 'polypeptide(L)'
;MKNLFKYATKELSQDAFLCWLFANYDCEQEEVSIFSRYMLSWLISDSLSIENSNLITSVDVVKQFKNIDILIKCSFQGVLYVIIIEDKINSTEHNEQLNRYKDIIKNHYNTSCQKRYVFFKTDIIGKEEITNLNAYSEWKIKQVKDIFEVFQTFLKSNNKKDFDNEILHYYYENLSNIFNAISNRPQKVSDWQLHSWHSFFEDYTPICGLLYNTEIRAYQKQYYYYKFIIDGHEKDLPSIEVRSRDYDKEKNTLKFRVVVYNVEPNNITAEIITEWKNILTANSIRVCNRKDITKNKQIGIFKRHIKGDNEKALKNVFDKVGHLLKALFAL
;
A
#
# COMPACT_ATOMS: atom_id res chain seq x y z
N MET A 1 9.77 0.00 27.27
CA MET A 1 9.69 1.42 26.86
C MET A 1 8.71 1.52 25.68
N LYS A 2 8.15 2.69 25.33
CA LYS A 2 7.21 2.80 24.20
C LYS A 2 7.99 2.90 22.88
N ASN A 3 7.59 2.14 21.86
CA ASN A 3 8.23 2.16 20.54
C ASN A 3 8.14 3.54 19.87
N LEU A 4 9.29 4.08 19.43
CA LEU A 4 9.41 5.39 18.79
C LEU A 4 8.61 5.48 17.47
N PHE A 5 8.64 4.44 16.64
CA PHE A 5 8.01 4.43 15.32
C PHE A 5 6.48 4.41 15.38
N LYS A 6 5.89 4.13 16.55
CA LYS A 6 4.45 4.35 16.80
C LYS A 6 4.05 5.82 16.61
N TYR A 7 4.96 6.75 16.90
CA TYR A 7 4.74 8.19 16.79
C TYR A 7 5.37 8.77 15.50
N ALA A 8 6.41 8.12 14.99
CA ALA A 8 7.16 8.53 13.81
C ALA A 8 6.53 7.96 12.52
N THR A 9 5.29 8.34 12.22
CA THR A 9 4.46 7.70 11.17
C THR A 9 4.60 8.32 9.77
N LYS A 10 5.63 9.12 9.53
CA LYS A 10 5.84 9.85 8.27
C LYS A 10 7.01 9.25 7.51
N GLU A 11 6.98 9.39 6.18
CA GLU A 11 8.06 9.00 5.24
C GLU A 11 9.44 9.49 5.76
N LEU A 12 9.50 10.71 6.28
CA LEU A 12 10.72 11.28 6.87
C LEU A 12 11.36 10.43 8.01
N SER A 13 10.56 9.67 8.74
CA SER A 13 11.04 8.78 9.81
C SER A 13 11.65 7.50 9.27
N GLN A 14 11.11 6.98 8.16
CA GLN A 14 11.68 5.84 7.43
C GLN A 14 13.01 6.26 6.77
N ASP A 15 13.01 7.40 6.06
CA ASP A 15 14.21 8.08 5.56
C ASP A 15 15.34 8.17 6.59
N ALA A 16 15.00 8.68 7.78
CA ALA A 16 15.95 8.87 8.86
C ALA A 16 16.51 7.54 9.37
N PHE A 17 15.66 6.52 9.52
CA PHE A 17 16.09 5.18 9.92
C PHE A 17 17.04 4.56 8.89
N LEU A 18 16.69 4.60 7.60
CA LEU A 18 17.53 4.05 6.54
C LEU A 18 18.87 4.79 6.45
N CYS A 19 18.88 6.13 6.52
CA CYS A 19 20.12 6.90 6.54
C CYS A 19 20.98 6.56 7.77
N TRP A 20 20.35 6.49 8.96
CA TRP A 20 21.04 6.09 10.20
C TRP A 20 21.65 4.69 10.06
N LEU A 21 20.90 3.72 9.54
CA LEU A 21 21.36 2.34 9.36
C LEU A 21 22.61 2.31 8.47
N PHE A 22 22.54 2.87 7.27
CA PHE A 22 23.62 2.81 6.30
C PHE A 22 24.83 3.68 6.67
N ALA A 23 24.63 4.79 7.38
CA ALA A 23 25.74 5.58 7.91
C ALA A 23 26.50 4.88 9.04
N ASN A 24 25.91 3.86 9.67
CA ASN A 24 26.53 3.06 10.74
C ASN A 24 27.07 1.71 10.24
N TYR A 25 27.40 1.59 8.95
CA TYR A 25 27.89 0.34 8.35
C TYR A 25 29.21 -0.20 8.95
N ASP A 26 30.00 0.65 9.59
CA ASP A 26 31.31 0.36 10.19
C ASP A 26 31.41 0.82 11.65
N CYS A 27 30.27 1.09 12.30
CA CYS A 27 30.26 1.51 13.70
C CYS A 27 30.71 0.39 14.67
N GLU A 28 31.06 0.77 15.90
CA GLU A 28 31.51 -0.15 16.96
C GLU A 28 30.40 -1.10 17.45
N GLN A 29 29.12 -0.78 17.23
CA GLN A 29 28.02 -1.68 17.55
C GLN A 29 27.89 -2.76 16.48
N GLU A 30 28.51 -3.92 16.75
CA GLU A 30 28.64 -5.03 15.80
C GLU A 30 27.31 -5.44 15.15
N GLU A 31 26.22 -5.57 15.92
CA GLU A 31 24.89 -5.93 15.37
C GLU A 31 24.40 -4.91 14.32
N VAL A 32 24.54 -3.62 14.60
CA VAL A 32 24.12 -2.54 13.68
C VAL A 32 24.98 -2.54 12.43
N SER A 33 26.29 -2.63 12.63
CA SER A 33 27.31 -2.67 11.58
C SER A 33 27.07 -3.84 10.61
N ILE A 34 26.88 -5.06 11.13
CA ILE A 34 26.58 -6.25 10.31
C ILE A 34 25.22 -6.14 9.64
N PHE A 35 24.17 -5.73 10.38
CA PHE A 35 22.82 -5.63 9.80
C PHE A 35 22.75 -4.59 8.67
N SER A 36 23.45 -3.47 8.83
CA SER A 36 23.60 -2.42 7.81
C SER A 36 24.20 -2.98 6.52
N ARG A 37 25.35 -3.66 6.61
CA ARG A 37 26.00 -4.27 5.44
C ARG A 37 25.16 -5.40 4.83
N TYR A 38 24.50 -6.20 5.66
CA TYR A 38 23.59 -7.26 5.21
C TYR A 38 22.45 -6.69 4.38
N MET A 39 21.74 -5.70 4.92
CA MET A 39 20.65 -5.01 4.25
C MET A 39 21.11 -4.32 2.95
N LEU A 40 22.27 -3.66 2.96
CA LEU A 40 22.84 -3.05 1.76
C LEU A 40 23.17 -4.10 0.68
N SER A 41 23.75 -5.23 1.08
CA SER A 41 24.05 -6.32 0.15
C SER A 41 22.80 -6.93 -0.50
N TRP A 42 21.69 -6.99 0.24
CA TRP A 42 20.40 -7.41 -0.30
C TRP A 42 19.85 -6.40 -1.31
N LEU A 43 19.95 -5.09 -1.06
CA LEU A 43 19.56 -4.07 -2.05
C LEU A 43 20.37 -4.15 -3.35
N ILE A 44 21.62 -4.63 -3.29
CA ILE A 44 22.49 -4.76 -4.46
C ILE A 44 22.24 -6.04 -5.24
N SER A 45 22.05 -7.16 -4.53
CA SER A 45 22.12 -8.51 -5.09
C SER A 45 20.78 -9.26 -5.13
N ASP A 46 19.75 -8.73 -4.46
CA ASP A 46 18.47 -9.43 -4.21
C ASP A 46 18.64 -10.76 -3.44
N SER A 47 19.81 -10.99 -2.81
CA SER A 47 20.14 -12.23 -2.09
C SER A 47 20.24 -11.99 -0.57
N LEU A 48 19.62 -12.88 0.20
CA LEU A 48 19.63 -12.87 1.67
C LEU A 48 20.79 -13.72 2.20
N SER A 49 22.03 -13.29 1.97
CA SER A 49 23.24 -13.98 2.44
C SER A 49 24.02 -13.12 3.43
N ILE A 50 24.31 -13.68 4.61
CA ILE A 50 25.13 -12.99 5.62
C ILE A 50 26.58 -12.82 5.15
N GLU A 51 27.09 -13.74 4.33
CA GLU A 51 28.46 -13.68 3.79
C GLU A 51 28.64 -12.46 2.88
N ASN A 52 27.59 -12.06 2.16
CA ASN A 52 27.61 -10.87 1.33
C ASN A 52 27.82 -9.58 2.15
N SER A 53 27.47 -9.57 3.44
CA SER A 53 27.71 -8.40 4.31
C SER A 53 29.20 -8.09 4.46
N ASN A 54 30.08 -9.09 4.39
CA ASN A 54 31.54 -8.89 4.50
C ASN A 54 32.16 -8.35 3.21
N LEU A 55 31.40 -8.31 2.12
CA LEU A 55 31.86 -7.85 0.81
C LEU A 55 31.64 -6.35 0.62
N ILE A 56 30.99 -5.68 1.57
CA ILE A 56 30.82 -4.23 1.62
C ILE A 56 32.02 -3.60 2.34
N THR A 57 32.75 -2.71 1.66
CA THR A 57 34.01 -2.14 2.20
C THR A 57 34.02 -0.62 2.35
N SER A 58 33.06 0.08 1.74
CA SER A 58 32.87 1.52 1.92
C SER A 58 31.41 1.89 1.72
N VAL A 59 30.91 2.85 2.48
CA VAL A 59 29.55 3.39 2.34
C VAL A 59 29.57 4.90 2.60
N ASP A 60 28.98 5.67 1.68
CA ASP A 60 28.71 7.11 1.79
C ASP A 60 27.21 7.31 1.55
N VAL A 61 26.53 8.00 2.47
CA VAL A 61 25.08 8.20 2.44
C VAL A 61 24.77 9.68 2.28
N VAL A 62 23.99 10.00 1.26
CA VAL A 62 23.55 11.37 0.96
C VAL A 62 22.03 11.42 0.96
N LYS A 63 21.47 12.20 1.86
CA LYS A 63 20.03 12.44 1.96
C LYS A 63 19.59 13.54 0.99
N GLN A 64 18.44 13.36 0.34
CA GLN A 64 17.76 14.38 -0.48
C GLN A 64 18.63 14.91 -1.65
N PHE A 65 19.47 14.06 -2.24
CA PHE A 65 20.31 14.43 -3.37
C PHE A 65 19.47 14.71 -4.62
N LYS A 66 19.36 15.97 -5.04
CA LYS A 66 18.52 16.38 -6.19
C LYS A 66 17.07 15.87 -6.09
N ASN A 67 16.52 15.91 -4.87
CA ASN A 67 15.19 15.42 -4.49
C ASN A 67 15.04 13.90 -4.43
N ILE A 68 16.09 13.12 -4.66
CA ILE A 68 16.11 11.67 -4.42
C ILE A 68 16.22 11.46 -2.91
N ASP A 69 15.31 10.68 -2.31
CA ASP A 69 15.20 10.57 -0.87
C ASP A 69 16.51 10.13 -0.21
N ILE A 70 17.10 9.04 -0.71
CA ILE A 70 18.39 8.53 -0.25
C ILE A 70 19.25 8.10 -1.44
N LEU A 71 20.49 8.57 -1.47
CA LEU A 71 21.55 8.08 -2.34
C LEU A 71 22.64 7.45 -1.50
N ILE A 72 23.08 6.26 -1.88
CA ILE A 72 24.17 5.53 -1.24
C ILE A 72 25.24 5.23 -2.28
N LYS A 73 26.49 5.56 -1.98
CA LYS A 73 27.64 5.09 -2.74
C LYS A 73 28.35 4.05 -1.90
N CYS A 74 28.62 2.88 -2.47
CA CYS A 74 29.34 1.84 -1.74
C CYS A 74 30.22 1.00 -2.64
N SER A 75 31.21 0.33 -2.06
CA SER A 75 31.94 -0.74 -2.73
C SER A 75 31.38 -2.09 -2.29
N PHE A 76 31.02 -2.94 -3.26
CA PHE A 76 30.60 -4.32 -3.05
C PHE A 76 31.41 -5.23 -3.98
N GLN A 77 32.14 -6.19 -3.41
CA GLN A 77 33.04 -7.08 -4.17
C GLN A 77 34.06 -6.30 -5.04
N GLY A 78 34.56 -5.16 -4.54
CA GLY A 78 35.51 -4.30 -5.25
C GLY A 78 34.89 -3.47 -6.38
N VAL A 79 33.57 -3.57 -6.62
CA VAL A 79 32.84 -2.78 -7.61
C VAL A 79 32.13 -1.61 -6.93
N LEU A 80 32.21 -0.42 -7.53
CA LEU A 80 31.49 0.76 -7.06
C LEU A 80 30.02 0.71 -7.48
N TYR A 81 29.14 0.87 -6.51
CA TYR A 81 27.69 0.98 -6.67
C TYR A 81 27.21 2.37 -6.28
N VAL A 82 26.25 2.88 -7.06
CA VAL A 82 25.38 3.99 -6.69
C VAL A 82 23.98 3.43 -6.58
N ILE A 83 23.44 3.44 -5.36
CA ILE A 83 22.09 3.00 -5.06
C ILE A 83 21.27 4.24 -4.79
N ILE A 84 20.09 4.33 -5.40
CA ILE A 84 19.09 5.29 -4.97
C ILE A 84 17.87 4.56 -4.45
N ILE A 85 17.31 5.10 -3.37
CA ILE A 85 16.10 4.61 -2.74
C ILE A 85 15.08 5.74 -2.84
N GLU A 86 13.96 5.46 -3.51
CA GLU A 86 12.73 6.22 -3.37
C GLU A 86 11.93 5.61 -2.24
N ASP A 87 11.71 6.41 -1.21
CA ASP A 87 11.09 6.02 0.04
C ASP A 87 9.59 6.32 -0.02
N LYS A 88 8.78 5.35 0.39
CA LYS A 88 7.33 5.53 0.56
C LYS A 88 6.88 4.78 1.80
N ILE A 89 5.86 5.30 2.49
CA ILE A 89 5.15 4.51 3.51
C ILE A 89 3.84 4.00 2.90
N ASN A 90 2.87 4.88 2.64
CA ASN A 90 1.54 4.50 2.14
C ASN A 90 1.15 5.22 0.84
N SER A 91 2.09 5.95 0.23
CA SER A 91 1.83 6.73 -0.98
C SER A 91 2.35 6.06 -2.23
N THR A 92 1.82 6.49 -3.37
CA THR A 92 2.21 5.99 -4.70
C THR A 92 3.22 6.92 -5.33
N GLU A 93 3.86 6.46 -6.40
CA GLU A 93 4.67 7.29 -7.30
C GLU A 93 3.81 8.36 -7.99
N HIS A 94 4.40 9.53 -8.24
CA HIS A 94 3.74 10.63 -8.96
C HIS A 94 4.75 11.37 -9.85
N ASN A 95 4.28 11.85 -11.01
CA ASN A 95 4.98 12.78 -11.90
C ASN A 95 6.24 12.23 -12.61
N GLU A 96 6.24 10.95 -13.00
CA GLU A 96 7.38 10.31 -13.70
C GLU A 96 8.71 10.46 -12.94
N GLN A 97 8.61 10.59 -11.62
CA GLN A 97 9.70 10.95 -10.73
C GLN A 97 10.82 9.89 -10.81
N LEU A 98 10.45 8.62 -10.96
CA LEU A 98 11.39 7.50 -11.09
C LEU A 98 12.23 7.59 -12.38
N ASN A 99 11.64 8.01 -13.50
CA ASN A 99 12.38 8.22 -14.75
C ASN A 99 13.35 9.40 -14.61
N ARG A 100 12.87 10.52 -14.05
CA ARG A 100 13.70 11.71 -13.80
C ARG A 100 14.91 11.40 -12.92
N TYR A 101 14.72 10.59 -11.86
CA TYR A 101 15.80 10.21 -10.94
C TYR A 101 16.82 9.30 -11.59
N LYS A 102 16.36 8.33 -12.36
CA LYS A 102 17.22 7.50 -13.18
C LYS A 102 18.08 8.34 -14.14
N ASP A 103 17.50 9.30 -14.84
CA ASP A 103 18.24 10.17 -15.77
C ASP A 103 19.26 11.05 -15.03
N ILE A 104 18.90 11.58 -13.86
CA ILE A 104 19.82 12.32 -12.98
C ILE A 104 21.04 11.46 -12.63
N ILE A 105 20.84 10.20 -12.23
CA ILE A 105 21.92 9.31 -11.83
C ILE A 105 22.76 8.86 -13.03
N LYS A 106 22.13 8.56 -14.16
CA LYS A 106 22.84 8.20 -15.41
C LYS A 106 23.76 9.33 -15.89
N ASN A 107 23.32 10.59 -15.77
CA ASN A 107 24.09 11.75 -16.22
C ASN A 107 25.14 12.21 -15.19
N HIS A 108 24.91 11.97 -13.89
CA HIS A 108 25.82 12.45 -12.85
C HIS A 108 26.96 11.48 -12.54
N TYR A 109 26.78 10.18 -12.73
CA TYR A 109 27.77 9.16 -12.37
C TYR A 109 28.27 8.38 -13.58
N ASN A 110 29.58 8.08 -13.58
CA ASN A 110 30.27 7.34 -14.64
C ASN A 110 29.60 5.98 -14.92
N THR A 111 29.66 5.52 -16.16
CA THR A 111 29.19 4.20 -16.61
C THR A 111 29.91 3.03 -15.94
N SER A 112 31.14 3.24 -15.44
CA SER A 112 31.88 2.24 -14.66
C SER A 112 31.25 1.92 -13.29
N CYS A 113 30.43 2.82 -12.75
CA CYS A 113 29.68 2.58 -11.51
C CYS A 113 28.38 1.82 -11.83
N GLN A 114 28.16 0.71 -11.12
CA GLN A 114 26.91 -0.03 -11.16
C GLN A 114 25.81 0.80 -10.50
N LYS A 115 24.60 0.78 -11.06
CA LYS A 115 23.48 1.60 -10.59
C LYS A 115 22.35 0.68 -10.12
N ARG A 116 21.78 0.98 -8.95
CA ARG A 116 20.63 0.28 -8.40
C ARG A 116 19.55 1.30 -8.06
N TYR A 117 18.32 1.00 -8.48
CA TYR A 117 17.16 1.84 -8.26
C TYR A 117 16.17 1.04 -7.42
N VAL A 118 15.83 1.53 -6.24
CA VAL A 118 15.00 0.80 -5.28
C VAL A 118 13.79 1.63 -4.94
N PHE A 119 12.60 1.06 -5.13
CA PHE A 119 11.36 1.60 -4.60
C PHE A 119 11.05 0.87 -3.29
N PHE A 120 11.17 1.57 -2.16
CA PHE A 120 11.11 0.98 -0.83
C PHE A 120 9.85 1.42 -0.09
N LYS A 121 8.96 0.47 0.22
CA LYS A 121 7.65 0.76 0.82
C LYS A 121 7.34 -0.13 2.02
N THR A 122 7.17 0.44 3.22
CA THR A 122 6.74 -0.29 4.43
C THR A 122 5.22 -0.39 4.55
N ASP A 123 4.55 -0.70 3.45
CA ASP A 123 3.12 -1.01 3.38
C ASP A 123 2.91 -1.97 2.18
N ILE A 124 1.68 -2.39 1.91
CA ILE A 124 1.39 -3.11 0.67
C ILE A 124 1.41 -2.20 -0.55
N ILE A 125 1.74 -2.81 -1.69
CA ILE A 125 1.54 -2.23 -3.01
C ILE A 125 0.31 -2.92 -3.62
N GLY A 126 -0.71 -2.13 -3.93
CA GLY A 126 -1.95 -2.62 -4.51
C GLY A 126 -1.80 -3.04 -5.98
N LYS A 127 -2.79 -3.76 -6.53
CA LYS A 127 -2.74 -4.25 -7.93
C LYS A 127 -2.64 -3.13 -8.99
N GLU A 128 -3.31 -2.01 -8.78
CA GLU A 128 -3.22 -0.84 -9.67
C GLU A 128 -1.81 -0.23 -9.60
N GLU A 129 -1.29 -0.06 -8.39
CA GLU A 129 0.04 0.53 -8.15
C GLU A 129 1.16 -0.36 -8.69
N ILE A 130 1.12 -1.68 -8.47
CA ILE A 130 2.16 -2.59 -9.00
C ILE A 130 2.16 -2.60 -10.53
N THR A 131 0.99 -2.52 -11.17
CA THR A 131 0.89 -2.40 -12.63
C THR A 131 1.60 -1.16 -13.13
N ASN A 132 1.41 -0.03 -12.46
CA ASN A 132 2.10 1.22 -12.79
C ASN A 132 3.61 1.13 -12.52
N LEU A 133 4.01 0.53 -11.39
CA LEU A 133 5.43 0.37 -11.04
C LEU A 133 6.16 -0.58 -11.99
N ASN A 134 5.47 -1.58 -12.54
CA ASN A 134 6.03 -2.50 -13.54
C ASN A 134 6.43 -1.81 -14.85
N ALA A 135 5.89 -0.62 -15.13
CA ALA A 135 6.38 0.21 -16.25
C ALA A 135 7.83 0.69 -16.04
N TYR A 136 8.32 0.68 -14.80
CA TYR A 136 9.68 1.06 -14.43
C TYR A 136 10.56 -0.17 -14.17
N SER A 137 10.78 -0.99 -15.21
CA SER A 137 11.44 -2.31 -15.10
C SER A 137 12.85 -2.31 -14.49
N GLU A 138 13.57 -1.19 -14.50
CA GLU A 138 14.89 -1.05 -13.86
C GLU A 138 14.80 -0.83 -12.34
N TRP A 139 13.63 -0.48 -11.81
CA TRP A 139 13.40 -0.26 -10.39
C TRP A 139 13.05 -1.58 -9.69
N LYS A 140 13.78 -1.86 -8.62
CA LYS A 140 13.52 -3.00 -7.74
C LYS A 140 12.54 -2.59 -6.66
N ILE A 141 11.39 -3.22 -6.66
CA ILE A 141 10.31 -2.97 -5.72
C ILE A 141 10.56 -3.81 -4.46
N LYS A 142 10.62 -3.15 -3.31
CA LYS A 142 10.77 -3.75 -1.98
C LYS A 142 9.62 -3.30 -1.11
N GLN A 143 8.64 -4.17 -0.90
CA GLN A 143 7.47 -3.88 -0.08
C GLN A 143 7.61 -4.50 1.33
N VAL A 144 6.64 -4.22 2.20
CA VAL A 144 6.65 -4.65 3.62
C VAL A 144 7.01 -6.14 3.81
N LYS A 145 6.52 -7.02 2.94
CA LYS A 145 6.80 -8.46 3.00
C LYS A 145 8.28 -8.76 2.78
N ASP A 146 8.87 -8.17 1.74
CA ASP A 146 10.28 -8.41 1.40
C ASP A 146 11.20 -7.85 2.48
N ILE A 147 10.87 -6.66 3.00
CA ILE A 147 11.62 -6.02 4.08
C ILE A 147 11.51 -6.86 5.35
N PHE A 148 10.31 -7.33 5.71
CA PHE A 148 10.13 -8.18 6.89
C PHE A 148 10.92 -9.49 6.77
N GLU A 149 10.98 -10.09 5.59
CA GLU A 149 11.75 -11.30 5.32
C GLU A 149 13.27 -11.09 5.52
N VAL A 150 13.81 -9.92 5.16
CA VAL A 150 15.21 -9.55 5.43
C VAL A 150 15.49 -9.57 6.93
N PHE A 151 14.65 -8.90 7.73
CA PHE A 151 14.81 -8.85 9.18
C PHE A 151 14.69 -10.25 9.81
N GLN A 152 13.69 -11.03 9.42
CA GLN A 152 13.49 -12.40 9.91
C GLN A 152 14.67 -13.31 9.58
N THR A 153 15.15 -13.24 8.34
CA THR A 153 16.25 -14.09 7.88
C THR A 153 17.54 -13.73 8.61
N PHE A 154 17.81 -12.43 8.81
CA PHE A 154 18.95 -11.99 9.62
C PHE A 154 18.90 -12.54 11.04
N LEU A 155 17.78 -12.38 11.74
CA LEU A 155 17.62 -12.88 13.11
C LEU A 155 17.82 -14.40 13.18
N LYS A 156 17.18 -15.13 12.24
CA LYS A 156 17.30 -16.60 12.15
C LYS A 156 18.74 -17.05 11.90
N SER A 157 19.44 -16.44 10.95
CA SER A 157 20.84 -16.76 10.62
C SER A 157 21.80 -16.50 11.78
N ASN A 158 21.44 -15.60 12.70
CA ASN A 158 22.22 -15.28 13.90
C ASN A 158 21.68 -15.99 15.17
N ASN A 159 20.75 -16.95 15.03
CA ASN A 159 20.08 -17.63 16.15
C ASN A 159 19.45 -16.68 17.19
N LYS A 160 18.99 -15.51 16.75
CA LYS A 160 18.33 -14.51 17.58
C LYS A 160 16.82 -14.55 17.40
N LYS A 161 16.11 -14.14 18.46
CA LYS A 161 14.66 -13.90 18.41
C LYS A 161 14.31 -12.44 18.16
N ASP A 162 15.23 -11.54 18.47
CA ASP A 162 15.06 -10.09 18.39
C ASP A 162 16.43 -9.40 18.28
N PHE A 163 16.41 -8.10 18.01
CA PHE A 163 17.59 -7.24 17.97
C PHE A 163 17.93 -6.73 19.38
N ASP A 164 19.22 -6.69 19.70
CA ASP A 164 19.70 -6.14 20.97
C ASP A 164 19.76 -4.60 20.91
N ASN A 165 20.05 -4.04 19.73
CA ASN A 165 20.00 -2.61 19.49
C ASN A 165 18.55 -2.09 19.50
N GLU A 166 18.30 -1.09 20.34
CA GLU A 166 16.96 -0.56 20.57
C GLU A 166 16.30 0.07 19.32
N ILE A 167 17.08 0.73 18.46
CA ILE A 167 16.55 1.37 17.25
C ILE A 167 16.15 0.30 16.23
N LEU A 168 16.99 -0.73 16.03
CA LEU A 168 16.67 -1.88 15.18
C LEU A 168 15.46 -2.64 15.70
N HIS A 169 15.42 -2.91 17.01
CA HIS A 169 14.29 -3.55 17.66
C HIS A 169 12.99 -2.77 17.43
N TYR A 170 12.98 -1.46 17.67
CA TYR A 170 11.78 -0.65 17.47
C TYR A 170 11.33 -0.61 16.00
N TYR A 171 12.26 -0.50 15.06
CA TYR A 171 11.90 -0.53 13.64
C TYR A 171 11.31 -1.89 13.25
N TYR A 172 11.96 -2.97 13.68
CA TYR A 172 11.53 -4.34 13.43
C TYR A 172 10.16 -4.65 14.04
N GLU A 173 9.92 -4.25 15.30
CA GLU A 173 8.63 -4.43 15.96
C GLU A 173 7.53 -3.68 15.21
N ASN A 174 7.78 -2.43 14.79
CA ASN A 174 6.82 -1.66 14.01
C ASN A 174 6.53 -2.32 12.64
N LEU A 175 7.57 -2.75 11.93
CA LEU A 175 7.45 -3.48 10.67
C LEU A 175 6.66 -4.78 10.83
N SER A 176 6.94 -5.56 11.88
CA SER A 176 6.24 -6.79 12.22
C SER A 176 4.75 -6.55 12.49
N ASN A 177 4.43 -5.48 13.20
CA ASN A 177 3.04 -5.09 13.45
C ASN A 177 2.30 -4.75 12.15
N ILE A 178 2.92 -3.97 11.25
CA ILE A 178 2.34 -3.63 9.94
C ILE A 178 2.17 -4.90 9.09
N PHE A 179 3.21 -5.74 8.99
CA PHE A 179 3.16 -7.00 8.25
C PHE A 179 2.03 -7.91 8.74
N ASN A 180 1.91 -8.11 10.06
CA ASN A 180 0.83 -8.92 10.64
C ASN A 180 -0.56 -8.33 10.39
N ALA A 181 -0.70 -7.00 10.48
CA ALA A 181 -1.95 -6.31 10.22
C ALA A 181 -2.36 -6.29 8.73
N ILE A 182 -1.45 -6.69 7.84
CA ILE A 182 -1.68 -6.89 6.41
C ILE A 182 -1.98 -8.35 6.14
N SER A 183 -1.06 -9.25 6.50
CA SER A 183 -1.12 -10.67 6.10
C SER A 183 -2.15 -11.47 6.86
N ASN A 184 -2.34 -11.19 8.15
CA ASN A 184 -3.19 -12.00 9.04
C ASN A 184 -4.44 -11.25 9.51
N ARG A 185 -4.39 -9.91 9.53
CA ARG A 185 -5.46 -9.02 10.04
C ARG A 185 -6.14 -9.55 11.31
N PRO A 186 -5.38 -9.94 12.36
CA PRO A 186 -5.93 -10.64 13.53
C PRO A 186 -6.82 -9.74 14.40
N GLN A 187 -6.76 -8.42 14.19
CA GLN A 187 -7.54 -7.45 14.94
C GLN A 187 -9.00 -7.43 14.46
N LYS A 188 -9.89 -6.93 15.32
CA LYS A 188 -11.26 -6.63 14.94
C LYS A 188 -11.30 -5.60 13.81
N VAL A 189 -12.35 -5.64 12.99
CA VAL A 189 -12.54 -4.66 11.91
C VAL A 189 -12.62 -3.23 12.47
N SER A 190 -13.11 -3.05 13.70
CA SER A 190 -13.05 -1.78 14.44
C SER A 190 -11.65 -1.25 14.65
N ASP A 191 -10.64 -2.10 14.73
CA ASP A 191 -9.28 -1.71 15.08
C ASP A 191 -8.38 -1.63 13.86
N TRP A 192 -8.89 -2.04 12.69
CA TRP A 192 -8.18 -2.00 11.42
C TRP A 192 -7.70 -0.59 11.07
N GLN A 193 -6.42 -0.53 10.73
CA GLN A 193 -5.77 0.66 10.18
C GLN A 193 -5.90 0.66 8.66
N LEU A 194 -5.37 1.70 8.00
CA LEU A 194 -5.47 1.87 6.56
C LEU A 194 -4.92 0.67 5.77
N HIS A 195 -3.76 0.14 6.15
CA HIS A 195 -3.16 -1.02 5.50
C HIS A 195 -4.00 -2.29 5.64
N SER A 196 -4.71 -2.48 6.77
CA SER A 196 -5.60 -3.64 6.96
C SER A 196 -6.80 -3.56 6.02
N TRP A 197 -7.38 -2.37 5.88
CA TRP A 197 -8.47 -2.12 4.92
C TRP A 197 -8.01 -2.27 3.47
N HIS A 198 -6.84 -1.74 3.13
CA HIS A 198 -6.27 -1.89 1.80
C HIS A 198 -6.03 -3.37 1.49
N SER A 199 -5.38 -4.10 2.40
CA SER A 199 -5.11 -5.52 2.22
C SER A 199 -6.38 -6.35 2.08
N PHE A 200 -7.41 -6.08 2.88
CA PHE A 200 -8.70 -6.75 2.73
C PHE A 200 -9.35 -6.48 1.36
N PHE A 201 -9.28 -5.24 0.86
CA PHE A 201 -9.83 -4.91 -0.46
C PHE A 201 -9.07 -5.60 -1.60
N GLU A 202 -7.75 -5.71 -1.51
CA GLU A 202 -6.92 -6.39 -2.51
C GLU A 202 -7.17 -7.91 -2.52
N ASP A 203 -7.39 -8.50 -1.34
CA ASP A 203 -7.67 -9.93 -1.14
C ASP A 203 -9.12 -10.32 -1.46
N TYR A 204 -10.07 -9.37 -1.40
CA TYR A 204 -11.48 -9.66 -1.60
C TYR A 204 -11.78 -10.03 -3.07
N THR A 205 -12.11 -11.30 -3.29
CA THR A 205 -12.66 -11.79 -4.56
C THR A 205 -14.17 -11.57 -4.58
N PRO A 206 -14.69 -10.74 -5.52
CA PRO A 206 -16.12 -10.51 -5.64
C PRO A 206 -16.87 -11.75 -6.16
N ILE A 207 -18.17 -11.77 -5.95
CA ILE A 207 -19.04 -12.84 -6.50
C ILE A 207 -19.07 -12.82 -8.03
N CYS A 208 -19.42 -13.95 -8.64
CA CYS A 208 -19.52 -14.09 -10.10
C CYS A 208 -20.47 -13.06 -10.74
N GLY A 209 -20.04 -12.47 -11.86
CA GLY A 209 -20.75 -11.42 -12.60
C GLY A 209 -20.48 -9.99 -12.08
N LEU A 210 -19.53 -9.83 -11.17
CA LEU A 210 -18.94 -8.53 -10.84
C LEU A 210 -17.50 -8.48 -11.35
N LEU A 211 -17.07 -7.29 -11.75
CA LEU A 211 -15.74 -7.07 -12.29
C LEU A 211 -14.66 -7.44 -11.27
N TYR A 212 -13.79 -8.35 -11.68
CA TYR A 212 -12.60 -8.71 -10.92
C TYR A 212 -11.59 -7.56 -10.96
N ASN A 213 -10.86 -7.32 -9.85
CA ASN A 213 -9.95 -6.16 -9.71
C ASN A 213 -10.68 -4.80 -9.79
N THR A 214 -11.71 -4.67 -8.97
CA THR A 214 -12.36 -3.41 -8.62
C THR A 214 -11.40 -2.24 -8.41
N GLU A 215 -11.85 -1.02 -8.73
CA GLU A 215 -11.18 0.25 -8.41
C GLU A 215 -10.96 0.40 -6.89
N ILE A 216 -9.71 0.19 -6.45
CA ILE A 216 -9.24 0.41 -5.07
C ILE A 216 -8.34 1.63 -5.08
N ARG A 217 -8.77 2.72 -4.43
CA ARG A 217 -7.94 3.93 -4.36
C ARG A 217 -7.85 4.51 -2.96
N ALA A 218 -6.65 4.97 -2.63
CA ALA A 218 -6.40 5.81 -1.46
C ALA A 218 -6.84 7.25 -1.76
N TYR A 219 -7.78 7.78 -0.99
CA TYR A 219 -8.18 9.18 -1.13
C TYR A 219 -7.48 10.04 -0.08
N GLN A 220 -6.64 10.98 -0.53
CA GLN A 220 -5.91 11.94 0.30
C GLN A 220 -5.14 11.30 1.47
N LYS A 221 -4.70 10.04 1.33
CA LYS A 221 -4.07 9.25 2.40
C LYS A 221 -4.95 9.11 3.67
N GLN A 222 -6.27 9.28 3.56
CA GLN A 222 -7.20 9.25 4.69
C GLN A 222 -8.02 7.97 4.78
N TYR A 223 -8.32 7.34 3.63
CA TYR A 223 -9.11 6.13 3.56
C TYR A 223 -8.94 5.45 2.21
N TYR A 224 -9.26 4.16 2.16
CA TYR A 224 -9.42 3.41 0.92
C TYR A 224 -10.91 3.29 0.60
N TYR A 225 -11.24 3.27 -0.69
CA TYR A 225 -12.56 2.84 -1.13
C TYR A 225 -12.47 1.65 -2.07
N TYR A 226 -13.59 0.94 -2.17
CA TYR A 226 -13.80 -0.21 -3.06
C TYR A 226 -15.14 0.00 -3.79
N LYS A 227 -15.19 -0.27 -5.09
CA LYS A 227 -16.39 -0.16 -5.94
C LYS A 227 -16.85 -1.50 -6.52
N PHE A 228 -17.97 -2.02 -6.08
CA PHE A 228 -18.65 -3.11 -6.75
C PHE A 228 -19.17 -2.62 -8.12
N ILE A 229 -18.74 -3.27 -9.20
CA ILE A 229 -19.12 -2.97 -10.59
C ILE A 229 -19.61 -4.27 -11.24
N ILE A 230 -20.70 -4.20 -12.00
CA ILE A 230 -21.22 -5.35 -12.76
C ILE A 230 -20.31 -5.57 -13.97
N ASP A 231 -19.87 -6.80 -14.17
CA ASP A 231 -18.98 -7.18 -15.27
C ASP A 231 -19.65 -6.97 -16.63
N GLY A 232 -18.95 -6.32 -17.56
CA GLY A 232 -19.49 -5.92 -18.87
C GLY A 232 -20.39 -4.67 -18.85
N HIS A 233 -20.60 -4.08 -17.67
CA HIS A 233 -21.44 -2.89 -17.47
C HIS A 233 -20.70 -1.76 -16.73
N GLU A 234 -19.39 -1.63 -16.99
CA GLU A 234 -18.52 -0.71 -16.27
C GLU A 234 -18.85 0.76 -16.53
N LYS A 235 -19.56 1.07 -17.62
CA LYS A 235 -19.74 2.44 -18.12
C LYS A 235 -21.20 2.87 -18.30
N ASP A 236 -22.14 1.99 -18.03
CA ASP A 236 -23.56 2.19 -18.31
C ASP A 236 -24.45 1.92 -17.10
N LEU A 237 -24.02 1.08 -16.15
CA LEU A 237 -24.78 0.82 -14.92
C LEU A 237 -24.19 1.47 -13.67
N PRO A 238 -25.01 1.77 -12.64
CA PRO A 238 -24.52 2.25 -11.35
C PRO A 238 -23.62 1.23 -10.65
N SER A 239 -22.70 1.73 -9.84
CA SER A 239 -21.84 0.94 -8.96
C SER A 239 -22.19 1.15 -7.49
N ILE A 240 -21.76 0.24 -6.62
CA ILE A 240 -21.81 0.45 -5.17
C ILE A 240 -20.41 0.76 -4.66
N GLU A 241 -20.25 1.88 -3.96
CA GLU A 241 -18.99 2.29 -3.34
C GLU A 241 -19.05 2.13 -1.82
N VAL A 242 -17.98 1.59 -1.25
CA VAL A 242 -17.73 1.53 0.19
C VAL A 242 -16.40 2.19 0.52
N ARG A 243 -16.31 2.86 1.67
CA ARG A 243 -15.09 3.57 2.12
C ARG A 243 -14.72 3.09 3.51
N SER A 244 -13.44 2.81 3.77
CA SER A 244 -12.99 2.31 5.07
C SER A 244 -13.33 3.26 6.23
N ARG A 245 -13.24 4.59 6.00
CA ARG A 245 -13.62 5.62 7.00
C ARG A 245 -15.10 5.63 7.40
N ASP A 246 -15.97 4.98 6.62
CA ASP A 246 -17.40 4.94 6.92
C ASP A 246 -17.81 3.74 7.79
N TYR A 247 -16.83 3.01 8.34
CA TYR A 247 -17.09 2.04 9.39
C TYR A 247 -17.39 2.74 10.72
N ASP A 248 -18.62 2.57 11.19
CA ASP A 248 -19.09 3.04 12.50
C ASP A 248 -18.82 1.94 13.53
N LYS A 249 -17.74 2.13 14.31
CA LYS A 249 -17.24 1.17 15.30
C LYS A 249 -18.20 0.98 16.49
N GLU A 250 -18.99 2.00 16.83
CA GLU A 250 -19.95 1.91 17.95
C GLU A 250 -21.14 1.04 17.56
N LYS A 251 -21.58 1.12 16.29
CA LYS A 251 -22.75 0.39 15.79
C LYS A 251 -22.39 -0.87 15.03
N ASN A 252 -21.09 -1.13 14.81
CA ASN A 252 -20.58 -2.12 13.88
C ASN A 252 -21.31 -2.06 12.53
N THR A 253 -21.47 -0.86 11.98
CA THR A 253 -22.16 -0.67 10.69
C THR A 253 -21.23 -0.06 9.66
N LEU A 254 -21.32 -0.56 8.43
CA LEU A 254 -20.61 -0.02 7.29
C LEU A 254 -21.60 0.61 6.31
N LYS A 255 -21.25 1.79 5.80
CA LYS A 255 -22.08 2.56 4.87
C LYS A 255 -21.67 2.28 3.43
N PHE A 256 -22.68 2.09 2.59
CA PHE A 256 -22.55 1.86 1.16
C PHE A 256 -23.30 2.93 0.40
N ARG A 257 -22.78 3.32 -0.77
CA ARG A 257 -23.34 4.36 -1.63
C ARG A 257 -23.58 3.80 -3.01
N VAL A 258 -24.76 4.05 -3.57
CA VAL A 258 -25.00 3.79 -4.99
C VAL A 258 -24.57 5.03 -5.75
N VAL A 259 -23.62 4.86 -6.66
CA VAL A 259 -22.94 5.95 -7.35
C VAL A 259 -22.91 5.72 -8.85
N VAL A 260 -22.80 6.81 -9.61
CA VAL A 260 -22.74 6.82 -11.08
C VAL A 260 -21.44 7.46 -11.58
N TYR A 261 -20.37 7.40 -10.77
CA TYR A 261 -19.06 7.96 -11.12
C TYR A 261 -18.45 7.32 -12.36
N ASN A 262 -18.68 6.01 -12.55
CA ASN A 262 -18.22 5.20 -13.66
C ASN A 262 -19.08 5.35 -14.94
N VAL A 263 -20.32 5.82 -14.79
CA VAL A 263 -21.28 5.90 -15.89
C VAL A 263 -20.92 7.05 -16.84
N GLU A 264 -20.89 6.76 -18.15
CA GLU A 264 -20.66 7.72 -19.20
C GLU A 264 -21.74 8.82 -19.20
N PRO A 265 -21.39 10.10 -19.45
CA PRO A 265 -22.34 11.20 -19.37
C PRO A 265 -23.60 11.01 -20.23
N ASN A 266 -23.47 10.37 -21.39
CA ASN A 266 -24.58 10.11 -22.31
C ASN A 266 -25.62 9.15 -21.72
N ASN A 267 -25.23 8.30 -20.77
CA ASN A 267 -26.09 7.34 -20.09
C ASN A 267 -26.74 7.93 -18.82
N ILE A 268 -26.49 9.22 -18.51
CA ILE A 268 -27.04 9.92 -17.34
C ILE A 268 -28.11 10.90 -17.80
N THR A 269 -29.33 10.40 -18.02
CA THR A 269 -30.52 11.22 -18.28
C THR A 269 -31.40 11.37 -17.05
N ALA A 270 -32.28 12.38 -17.01
CA ALA A 270 -33.21 12.56 -15.91
C ALA A 270 -34.18 11.37 -15.75
N GLU A 271 -34.57 10.75 -16.86
CA GLU A 271 -35.44 9.58 -16.92
C GLU A 271 -34.74 8.35 -16.31
N ILE A 272 -33.53 8.01 -16.79
CA ILE A 272 -32.74 6.88 -16.29
C ILE A 272 -32.43 7.04 -14.80
N ILE A 273 -32.05 8.24 -14.37
CA ILE A 273 -31.80 8.52 -12.95
C ILE A 273 -33.06 8.32 -12.11
N THR A 274 -34.23 8.70 -12.64
CA THR A 274 -35.51 8.50 -11.95
C THR A 274 -35.84 7.02 -11.84
N GLU A 275 -35.64 6.25 -12.92
CA GLU A 275 -35.80 4.80 -12.93
C GLU A 275 -34.92 4.12 -11.88
N TRP A 276 -33.62 4.40 -11.88
CA TRP A 276 -32.71 3.83 -10.87
C TRP A 276 -33.12 4.21 -9.46
N LYS A 277 -33.55 5.44 -9.21
CA LYS A 277 -34.05 5.85 -7.88
C LYS A 277 -35.33 5.12 -7.47
N ASN A 278 -36.21 4.80 -8.41
CA ASN A 278 -37.40 3.99 -8.15
C ASN A 278 -37.02 2.56 -7.76
N ILE A 279 -36.07 1.95 -8.47
CA ILE A 279 -35.50 0.63 -8.15
C ILE A 279 -34.91 0.64 -6.73
N LEU A 280 -34.13 1.67 -6.37
CA LEU A 280 -33.57 1.82 -5.03
C LEU A 280 -34.64 1.93 -3.95
N THR A 281 -35.69 2.72 -4.20
CA THR A 281 -36.80 2.91 -3.26
C THR A 281 -37.55 1.61 -3.02
N ALA A 282 -37.84 0.85 -4.09
CA ALA A 282 -38.48 -0.46 -4.01
C ALA A 282 -37.67 -1.46 -3.17
N ASN A 283 -36.34 -1.30 -3.13
CA ASN A 283 -35.42 -2.14 -2.37
C ASN A 283 -35.03 -1.54 -1.00
N SER A 284 -35.82 -0.59 -0.47
CA SER A 284 -35.58 0.06 0.84
C SER A 284 -34.20 0.73 0.95
N ILE A 285 -33.65 1.20 -0.16
CA ILE A 285 -32.40 1.99 -0.19
C ILE A 285 -32.78 3.47 -0.19
N ARG A 286 -32.18 4.24 0.71
CA ARG A 286 -32.47 5.67 0.82
C ARG A 286 -31.92 6.39 -0.41
N VAL A 287 -32.81 7.01 -1.19
CA VAL A 287 -32.45 7.83 -2.35
C VAL A 287 -31.84 9.16 -1.93
N CYS A 288 -30.90 9.66 -2.72
CA CYS A 288 -30.28 10.97 -2.57
C CYS A 288 -30.83 11.96 -3.63
N ASN A 289 -31.59 12.96 -3.17
CA ASN A 289 -32.20 13.98 -4.04
C ASN A 289 -31.29 15.21 -4.22
N ARG A 290 -30.13 14.98 -4.83
CA ARG A 290 -29.23 16.08 -5.22
C ARG A 290 -29.74 16.74 -6.51
N LYS A 291 -29.82 18.07 -6.53
CA LYS A 291 -30.35 18.88 -7.65
C LYS A 291 -29.48 18.82 -8.91
N ASP A 292 -28.17 18.62 -8.74
CA ASP A 292 -27.20 18.56 -9.82
C ASP A 292 -26.42 17.23 -9.75
N ILE A 293 -26.81 16.29 -10.61
CA ILE A 293 -26.19 14.97 -10.70
C ILE A 293 -24.82 15.02 -11.39
N THR A 294 -24.55 16.07 -12.19
CA THR A 294 -23.24 16.27 -12.83
C THR A 294 -22.16 16.55 -11.79
N LYS A 295 -22.52 17.21 -10.69
CA LYS A 295 -21.63 17.47 -9.54
C LYS A 295 -21.72 16.42 -8.44
N ASN A 296 -22.90 15.84 -8.21
CA ASN A 296 -23.13 14.87 -7.13
C ASN A 296 -23.64 13.53 -7.66
N LYS A 297 -22.71 12.67 -8.07
CA LYS A 297 -22.99 11.36 -8.67
C LYS A 297 -23.40 10.27 -7.66
N GLN A 298 -23.92 10.62 -6.48
CA GLN A 298 -24.45 9.66 -5.50
C GLN A 298 -25.99 9.68 -5.55
N ILE A 299 -26.60 8.56 -5.92
CA ILE A 299 -28.06 8.41 -6.05
C ILE A 299 -28.71 7.64 -4.91
N GLY A 300 -27.94 6.85 -4.16
CA GLY A 300 -28.45 6.02 -3.07
C GLY A 300 -27.47 5.85 -1.92
N ILE A 301 -27.98 5.48 -0.75
CA ILE A 301 -27.18 5.18 0.43
C ILE A 301 -27.89 4.18 1.35
N PHE A 302 -27.13 3.24 1.89
CA PHE A 302 -27.64 2.28 2.87
C PHE A 302 -26.51 1.84 3.81
N LYS A 303 -26.87 1.07 4.85
CA LYS A 303 -25.91 0.51 5.81
C LYS A 303 -26.08 -1.00 5.93
N ARG A 304 -25.01 -1.68 6.30
CA ARG A 304 -25.02 -3.10 6.69
C ARG A 304 -24.29 -3.26 8.02
N HIS A 305 -24.84 -4.12 8.88
CA HIS A 305 -24.23 -4.43 10.16
C HIS A 305 -23.25 -5.61 10.00
N ILE A 306 -22.09 -5.50 10.63
CA ILE A 306 -21.03 -6.50 10.62
C ILE A 306 -21.11 -7.26 11.93
N LYS A 307 -21.88 -8.36 11.93
CA LYS A 307 -22.08 -9.17 13.14
C LYS A 307 -20.76 -9.82 13.60
N GLY A 308 -20.29 -9.43 14.77
CA GLY A 308 -19.08 -9.99 15.39
C GLY A 308 -17.77 -9.32 14.99
N ASP A 309 -17.82 -8.22 14.23
CA ASP A 309 -16.68 -7.29 14.04
C ASP A 309 -15.37 -7.97 13.59
N ASN A 310 -15.49 -8.93 12.68
CA ASN A 310 -14.39 -9.74 12.16
C ASN A 310 -14.43 -9.82 10.63
N GLU A 311 -13.29 -10.19 10.05
CA GLU A 311 -13.11 -10.25 8.59
C GLU A 311 -14.12 -11.16 7.88
N LYS A 312 -14.41 -12.34 8.44
CA LYS A 312 -15.38 -13.28 7.86
C LYS A 312 -16.77 -12.65 7.77
N ALA A 313 -17.19 -11.93 8.80
CA ALA A 313 -18.46 -11.21 8.79
C ALA A 313 -18.46 -10.04 7.78
N LEU A 314 -17.35 -9.31 7.66
CA LEU A 314 -17.18 -8.25 6.67
C LEU A 314 -17.26 -8.81 5.24
N LYS A 315 -16.57 -9.92 4.95
CA LYS A 315 -16.65 -10.61 3.66
C LYS A 315 -18.08 -11.00 3.31
N ASN A 316 -18.81 -11.60 4.26
CA ASN A 316 -20.22 -11.96 4.05
C ASN A 316 -21.10 -10.74 3.75
N VAL A 317 -20.80 -9.58 4.34
CA VAL A 317 -21.49 -8.32 4.02
C VAL A 317 -21.15 -7.88 2.59
N PHE A 318 -19.89 -7.97 2.17
CA PHE A 318 -19.46 -7.63 0.81
C PHE A 318 -20.14 -8.53 -0.23
N ASP A 319 -20.18 -9.84 -0.01
CA ASP A 319 -20.86 -10.80 -0.91
C ASP A 319 -22.35 -10.47 -1.05
N LYS A 320 -23.04 -10.17 0.06
CA LYS A 320 -24.45 -9.73 0.04
C LYS A 320 -24.67 -8.41 -0.69
N VAL A 321 -23.73 -7.47 -0.58
CA VAL A 321 -23.78 -6.20 -1.31
C VAL A 321 -23.57 -6.44 -2.81
N GLY A 322 -22.67 -7.36 -3.18
CA GLY A 322 -22.51 -7.78 -4.56
C GLY A 322 -23.77 -8.38 -5.15
N HIS A 323 -24.42 -9.31 -4.43
CA HIS A 323 -25.70 -9.88 -4.87
C HIS A 323 -26.80 -8.83 -5.00
N LEU A 324 -26.85 -7.88 -4.05
CA LEU A 324 -27.77 -6.76 -4.12
C LEU A 324 -27.53 -5.92 -5.37
N LEU A 325 -26.29 -5.56 -5.70
CA LEU A 325 -25.99 -4.75 -6.89
C LEU A 325 -26.53 -5.43 -8.16
N LYS A 326 -26.29 -6.73 -8.32
CA LYS A 326 -26.81 -7.49 -9.46
C LYS A 326 -28.34 -7.50 -9.49
N ALA A 327 -28.98 -7.76 -8.36
CA ALA A 327 -30.45 -7.77 -8.27
C ALA A 327 -31.09 -6.40 -8.58
N LEU A 328 -30.34 -5.31 -8.39
CA LEU A 328 -30.83 -3.96 -8.71
C LEU A 328 -30.76 -3.66 -10.22
N PHE A 329 -29.71 -4.10 -10.93
CA PHE A 329 -29.42 -3.56 -12.26
C PHE A 329 -29.04 -4.58 -13.35
N ALA A 330 -28.71 -5.83 -13.01
CA ALA A 330 -28.24 -6.84 -13.96
C ALA A 330 -29.38 -7.74 -14.49
N LEU A 331 -30.49 -7.15 -14.93
CA LEU A 331 -31.68 -7.88 -15.42
C LEU A 331 -31.33 -8.93 -16.49
#